data_AF-A0A4R5YKB4-F1
#
_entry.id   AF-A0A4R5YKB4-F1
#
_cell.length_a   1.000
_cell.length_b   1.000
_cell.length_c   1.000
_cell.angle_alpha   90.00
_cell.angle_beta   90.00
_cell.angle_gamma   90.00
#
_symmetry.space_group_name_H-M   'P 1'
#
loop_
_entity.id
_entity.type
_entity.pdbx_description
1 polymer ?
#
loop_
_entity_poly.entity_id
_entity_poly.type
_entity_poly.pdbx_seq_one_letter_code
_entity_poly.pdbx_strand_id
1 'polypeptide(L)'
;MSTIGAVEDDLAATLSAVAERTRLDDATAERIRRHLPAVRAALARRGSTADLVDLVTAAVVAANGRSLDLKVHGEQRAANAVRTSSRFAFGAACYADRYAGNLAGLGDEIPALRDLGVSVLHVQSPFARREDGTIDLRRGDPGLGSIDRLSDLAGRLRLSGISLAVDVPARDDLAGLVDDLLFLAGRGVEVFLIPDRDTVDVIAPVLAIGAPGVDVLPASPGSAPLWHALATGDATPLQRALEARDGSIDVAAVRDADTVVWRTDAAELTARYTDGSSFGRGLPTADGVAGTTASLAGVEAGDPLGEARVALAHAFALSVPGLPVLWLGDEVGQLNDPTFRDDPERRDDPCWTHRGQKPRDRYAQRTDAATSAGRIHRDLTKLIAVRHTTPEFDGTHLVGFGVPAASVVGYQRPGDDTVVLVLANVAAEPAHVPAVTLSGFAPVALDLVEGVEIGIDEGLTLPACGFRWLRVSPVV
;
A
#
# COMPACT_ATOMS: atom_id res chain seq x y z
N MET A 1 8.39 38.95 -18.17
CA MET A 1 8.42 38.69 -16.71
C MET A 1 9.04 37.33 -16.50
N SER A 2 10.09 37.22 -15.68
CA SER A 2 10.66 35.93 -15.30
C SER A 2 9.60 35.10 -14.55
N THR A 3 9.55 33.79 -14.78
CA THR A 3 8.67 32.85 -14.07
C THR A 3 8.80 32.94 -12.54
N ILE A 4 9.95 33.41 -12.05
CA ILE A 4 10.23 33.62 -10.62
C ILE A 4 9.41 34.79 -10.05
N GLY A 5 9.36 35.94 -10.75
CA GLY A 5 8.64 37.13 -10.25
C GLY A 5 7.13 36.90 -10.14
N ALA A 6 6.54 36.13 -11.05
CA ALA A 6 5.12 35.77 -10.99
C ALA A 6 4.78 34.87 -9.79
N VAL A 7 5.70 34.00 -9.35
CA VAL A 7 5.48 33.14 -8.18
C VAL A 7 5.56 33.93 -6.88
N GLU A 8 6.48 34.91 -6.79
CA GLU A 8 6.60 35.80 -5.64
C GLU A 8 5.38 36.73 -5.50
N ASP A 9 4.89 37.27 -6.61
CA ASP A 9 3.67 38.10 -6.63
C ASP A 9 2.42 37.29 -6.23
N ASP A 10 2.25 36.07 -6.79
CA ASP A 10 1.15 35.16 -6.43
C ASP A 10 1.19 34.77 -4.94
N LEU A 11 2.39 34.53 -4.40
CA LEU A 11 2.59 34.22 -2.98
C LEU A 11 2.21 35.39 -2.07
N ALA A 12 2.66 36.60 -2.39
CA ALA A 12 2.32 37.80 -1.63
C ALA A 12 0.81 38.08 -1.66
N ALA A 13 0.19 37.96 -2.83
CA ALA A 13 -1.26 38.12 -2.99
C ALA A 13 -2.04 37.06 -2.20
N THR A 14 -1.61 35.79 -2.25
CA THR A 14 -2.25 34.70 -1.50
C THR A 14 -2.15 34.92 0.01
N LEU A 15 -0.96 35.27 0.52
CA LEU A 15 -0.76 35.55 1.96
C LEU A 15 -1.64 36.72 2.43
N SER A 16 -1.73 37.80 1.65
CA SER A 16 -2.58 38.95 1.97
C SER A 16 -4.06 38.55 2.01
N ALA A 17 -4.56 37.87 0.98
CA ALA A 17 -5.96 37.48 0.89
C ALA A 17 -6.35 36.48 1.99
N VAL A 18 -5.47 35.56 2.35
CA VAL A 18 -5.71 34.61 3.45
C VAL A 18 -5.74 35.34 4.80
N ALA A 19 -4.83 36.30 5.03
CA ALA A 19 -4.79 37.08 6.27
C ALA A 19 -6.02 37.98 6.47
N GLU A 20 -6.66 38.42 5.39
CA GLU A 20 -7.95 39.14 5.45
C GLU A 20 -9.13 38.23 5.83
N ARG A 21 -9.06 36.94 5.50
CA ARG A 21 -10.15 35.97 5.68
C ARG A 21 -10.06 35.19 6.99
N THR A 22 -8.87 34.97 7.53
CA THR A 22 -8.67 34.14 8.73
C THR A 22 -7.39 34.53 9.48
N ARG A 23 -7.25 34.04 10.71
CA ARG A 23 -6.03 34.25 11.51
C ARG A 23 -4.88 33.50 10.86
N LEU A 24 -3.82 34.21 10.48
CA LEU A 24 -2.60 33.64 9.94
C LEU A 24 -1.46 33.85 10.93
N ASP A 25 -0.88 32.76 11.45
CA ASP A 25 0.33 32.80 12.26
C ASP A 25 1.60 32.56 11.42
N ASP A 26 2.76 32.86 12.00
CA ASP A 26 4.06 32.79 11.30
C ASP A 26 4.37 31.36 10.83
N ALA A 27 4.03 30.35 11.63
CA ALA A 27 4.26 28.95 11.30
C ALA A 27 3.44 28.52 10.07
N THR A 28 2.17 28.89 10.02
CA THR A 28 1.30 28.59 8.89
C THR A 28 1.69 29.42 7.66
N ALA A 29 2.07 30.68 7.84
CA ALA A 29 2.61 31.50 6.75
C ALA A 29 3.85 30.84 6.13
N GLU A 30 4.74 30.29 6.93
CA GLU A 30 5.92 29.58 6.43
C GLU A 30 5.57 28.29 5.66
N ARG A 31 4.58 27.54 6.13
CA ARG A 31 4.07 26.39 5.36
C ARG A 31 3.48 26.82 4.02
N ILE A 32 2.74 27.93 3.96
CA ILE A 32 2.25 28.48 2.68
C ILE A 32 3.44 28.77 1.75
N ARG A 33 4.46 29.50 2.23
CA ARG A 33 5.66 29.80 1.41
C ARG A 33 6.31 28.53 0.85
N ARG A 34 6.41 27.49 1.68
CA ARG A 34 7.01 26.20 1.30
C ARG A 34 6.20 25.44 0.26
N HIS A 35 4.88 25.37 0.42
CA HIS A 35 4.04 24.43 -0.33
C HIS A 35 3.26 25.07 -1.49
N LEU A 36 3.04 26.38 -1.48
CA LEU A 36 2.27 27.07 -2.53
C LEU A 36 2.82 26.84 -3.96
N PRO A 37 4.15 26.83 -4.21
CA PRO A 37 4.66 26.56 -5.55
C PRO A 37 4.24 25.19 -6.09
N ALA A 38 4.17 24.16 -5.22
CA ALA A 38 3.74 22.81 -5.58
C ALA A 38 2.24 22.77 -5.89
N VAL A 39 1.40 23.40 -5.06
CA VAL A 39 -0.06 23.49 -5.30
C VAL A 39 -0.32 24.14 -6.67
N ARG A 40 0.33 25.27 -6.95
CA ARG A 40 0.19 26.00 -8.21
C ARG A 40 0.62 25.18 -9.41
N ALA A 41 1.76 24.51 -9.33
CA ALA A 41 2.25 23.64 -10.41
C ALA A 41 1.30 22.46 -10.67
N ALA A 42 0.75 21.86 -9.62
CA ALA A 42 -0.20 20.76 -9.74
C ALA A 42 -1.54 21.21 -10.36
N LEU A 43 -2.11 22.33 -9.91
CA LEU A 43 -3.33 22.91 -10.50
C LEU A 43 -3.14 23.25 -11.99
N ALA A 44 -1.99 23.84 -12.34
CA ALA A 44 -1.68 24.19 -13.72
C ALA A 44 -1.54 22.95 -14.62
N ARG A 45 -0.86 21.89 -14.15
CA ARG A 45 -0.75 20.62 -14.89
C ARG A 45 -2.11 19.97 -15.12
N ARG A 46 -3.01 20.04 -14.13
CA ARG A 46 -4.38 19.51 -14.22
C ARG A 46 -5.31 20.37 -15.09
N GLY A 47 -4.94 21.61 -15.39
CA GLY A 47 -5.84 22.58 -16.03
C GLY A 47 -7.07 22.92 -15.16
N SER A 48 -6.93 22.83 -13.83
CA SER A 48 -8.03 23.05 -12.89
C SER A 48 -8.34 24.54 -12.75
N THR A 49 -9.63 24.88 -12.61
CA THR A 49 -10.11 26.23 -12.28
C THR A 49 -10.32 26.44 -10.78
N ALA A 50 -9.89 25.50 -9.94
CA ALA A 50 -10.00 25.63 -8.48
C ALA A 50 -9.23 26.87 -8.00
N ASP A 51 -9.86 27.65 -7.13
CA ASP A 51 -9.28 28.89 -6.61
C ASP A 51 -8.20 28.58 -5.58
N LEU A 52 -6.97 28.99 -5.89
CA LEU A 52 -5.79 28.77 -5.04
C LEU A 52 -5.95 29.40 -3.66
N VAL A 53 -6.52 30.59 -3.58
CA VAL A 53 -6.73 31.31 -2.31
C VAL A 53 -7.77 30.58 -1.47
N ASP A 54 -8.83 30.04 -2.08
CA ASP A 54 -9.85 29.28 -1.36
C ASP A 54 -9.27 27.98 -0.76
N LEU A 55 -8.49 27.22 -1.54
CA LEU A 55 -7.84 25.99 -1.05
C LEU A 55 -6.88 26.27 0.13
N VAL A 56 -6.06 27.32 0.00
CA VAL A 56 -5.13 27.71 1.08
C VAL A 56 -5.89 28.25 2.28
N THR A 57 -6.96 29.03 2.07
CA THR A 57 -7.80 29.54 3.16
C THR A 57 -8.43 28.39 3.94
N ALA A 58 -8.96 27.37 3.27
CA ALA A 58 -9.51 26.17 3.91
C ALA A 58 -8.45 25.46 4.76
N ALA A 59 -7.22 25.31 4.24
CA ALA A 59 -6.10 24.75 4.98
C ALA A 59 -5.76 25.56 6.25
N VAL A 60 -5.71 26.89 6.17
CA VAL A 60 -5.44 27.74 7.35
C VAL A 60 -6.57 27.69 8.36
N VAL A 61 -7.83 27.69 7.92
CA VAL A 61 -9.00 27.53 8.80
C VAL A 61 -8.93 26.20 9.55
N ALA A 62 -8.61 25.11 8.85
CA ALA A 62 -8.42 23.80 9.45
C ALA A 62 -7.25 23.78 10.45
N ALA A 63 -6.10 24.37 10.10
CA ALA A 63 -4.96 24.51 11.00
C ALA A 63 -5.35 25.22 12.30
N ASN A 64 -6.10 26.32 12.21
CA ASN A 64 -6.58 27.07 13.37
C ASN A 64 -7.48 26.20 14.26
N GLY A 65 -8.43 25.47 13.67
CA GLY A 65 -9.43 24.65 14.36
C GLY A 65 -8.92 23.32 14.93
N ARG A 66 -7.74 22.83 14.53
CA ARG A 66 -7.18 21.57 15.05
C ARG A 66 -6.89 21.62 16.55
N SER A 67 -7.14 20.51 17.25
CA SER A 67 -6.81 20.33 18.65
C SER A 67 -5.30 20.39 18.88
N LEU A 68 -4.89 20.76 20.11
CA LEU A 68 -3.46 20.93 20.44
C LEU A 68 -2.67 19.62 20.31
N ASP A 69 -3.26 18.48 20.69
CA ASP A 69 -2.61 17.17 20.56
C ASP A 69 -2.33 16.83 19.10
N LEU A 70 -3.29 17.07 18.20
CA LEU A 70 -3.14 16.84 16.77
C LEU A 70 -2.20 17.85 16.09
N LYS A 71 -2.06 19.07 16.62
CA LYS A 71 -1.06 20.04 16.18
C LYS A 71 0.35 19.56 16.53
N VAL A 72 0.60 19.23 17.80
CA VAL A 72 1.91 18.75 18.27
C VAL A 72 2.31 17.46 17.55
N HIS A 73 1.39 16.50 17.46
CA HIS A 73 1.64 15.25 16.77
C HIS A 73 1.93 15.44 15.28
N GLY A 74 1.16 16.32 14.62
CA GLY A 74 1.36 16.65 13.21
C GLY A 74 2.76 17.22 12.93
N GLU A 75 3.24 18.16 13.75
CA GLU A 75 4.59 18.72 13.59
C GLU A 75 5.69 17.65 13.82
N GLN A 76 5.52 16.79 14.82
CA GLN A 76 6.44 15.66 15.05
C GLN A 76 6.48 14.70 13.86
N ARG A 77 5.32 14.44 13.24
CA ARG A 77 5.24 13.62 12.04
C ARG A 77 5.90 14.30 10.84
N ALA A 78 5.60 15.58 10.61
CA ALA A 78 6.14 16.36 9.50
C ALA A 78 7.67 16.49 9.55
N ALA A 79 8.27 16.49 10.74
CA ALA A 79 9.72 16.45 10.92
C ALA A 79 10.37 15.13 10.45
N ASN A 80 9.58 14.05 10.31
CA ASN A 80 10.03 12.76 9.79
C ASN A 80 9.34 12.44 8.44
N ALA A 81 9.79 13.11 7.39
CA ALA A 81 9.20 13.02 6.05
C ALA A 81 9.38 11.67 5.33
N VAL A 82 10.26 10.78 5.83
CA VAL A 82 10.55 9.47 5.20
C VAL A 82 9.76 8.32 5.83
N ARG A 83 8.75 8.61 6.66
CA ARG A 83 8.03 7.60 7.46
C ARG A 83 7.38 6.52 6.61
N THR A 84 6.72 6.88 5.52
CA THR A 84 5.99 5.93 4.65
C THR A 84 6.90 5.20 3.66
N SER A 85 8.12 5.69 3.46
CA SER A 85 9.18 5.04 2.68
C SER A 85 10.23 4.34 3.55
N SER A 86 10.05 4.31 4.87
CA SER A 86 10.94 3.59 5.75
C SER A 86 10.72 2.08 5.65
N ARG A 87 11.76 1.31 5.92
CA ARG A 87 11.69 -0.14 6.12
C ARG A 87 10.67 -0.53 7.20
N PHE A 88 10.44 0.33 8.20
CA PHE A 88 9.43 0.11 9.26
C PHE A 88 7.99 0.45 8.85
N ALA A 89 7.79 1.03 7.66
CA ALA A 89 6.46 1.29 7.14
C ALA A 89 5.83 -0.04 6.71
N PHE A 90 4.76 -0.43 7.41
CA PHE A 90 3.97 -1.61 7.07
C PHE A 90 2.49 -1.35 7.34
N GLY A 91 1.70 -1.41 6.28
CA GLY A 91 0.27 -1.21 6.33
C GLY A 91 -0.50 -2.52 6.41
N ALA A 92 -1.71 -2.44 6.96
CA ALA A 92 -2.72 -3.49 6.86
C ALA A 92 -4.05 -2.87 6.45
N ALA A 93 -4.81 -3.55 5.60
CA ALA A 93 -6.12 -3.09 5.11
C ALA A 93 -7.22 -4.10 5.44
N CYS A 94 -8.40 -3.61 5.78
CA CYS A 94 -9.57 -4.43 6.02
C CYS A 94 -10.89 -3.64 5.96
N TYR A 95 -11.99 -4.37 5.83
CA TYR A 95 -13.32 -3.88 6.18
C TYR A 95 -13.58 -4.08 7.68
N ALA A 96 -14.04 -3.03 8.36
CA ALA A 96 -14.23 -3.05 9.81
C ALA A 96 -15.26 -4.10 10.26
N ASP A 97 -16.38 -4.23 9.54
CA ASP A 97 -17.41 -5.24 9.79
C ASP A 97 -16.91 -6.66 9.59
N ARG A 98 -16.13 -6.90 8.52
CA ARG A 98 -15.63 -8.23 8.19
C ARG A 98 -14.51 -8.70 9.11
N TYR A 99 -13.64 -7.78 9.50
CA TYR A 99 -12.48 -8.13 10.31
C TYR A 99 -12.83 -8.20 11.80
N ALA A 100 -13.59 -7.23 12.29
CA ALA A 100 -13.82 -7.06 13.73
C ALA A 100 -15.25 -6.62 14.09
N GLY A 101 -16.22 -6.81 13.19
CA GLY A 101 -17.63 -6.49 13.41
C GLY A 101 -17.98 -5.01 13.28
N ASN A 102 -17.12 -4.08 13.73
CA ASN A 102 -17.29 -2.62 13.59
C ASN A 102 -16.02 -1.85 14.01
N LEU A 103 -16.09 -0.51 14.03
CA LEU A 103 -14.97 0.36 14.44
C LEU A 103 -14.54 0.17 15.91
N ALA A 104 -15.46 -0.20 16.80
CA ALA A 104 -15.13 -0.47 18.20
C ALA A 104 -14.30 -1.75 18.31
N GLY A 105 -14.74 -2.83 17.66
CA GLY A 105 -14.05 -4.11 17.60
C GLY A 105 -12.67 -4.01 16.93
N LEU A 106 -12.51 -3.17 15.91
CA LEU A 106 -11.16 -2.89 15.36
C LEU A 106 -10.19 -2.34 16.42
N GLY A 107 -10.71 -1.58 17.38
CA GLY A 107 -9.91 -1.10 18.49
C GLY A 107 -9.45 -2.21 19.44
N ASP A 108 -10.20 -3.32 19.53
CA ASP A 108 -9.83 -4.48 20.34
C ASP A 108 -8.73 -5.32 19.65
N GLU A 109 -8.57 -5.17 18.34
CA GLU A 109 -7.55 -5.85 17.53
C GLU A 109 -6.19 -5.13 17.52
N ILE A 110 -6.08 -3.93 18.10
CA ILE A 110 -4.84 -3.14 18.15
C ILE A 110 -3.64 -3.95 18.66
N PRO A 111 -3.73 -4.76 19.75
CA PRO A 111 -2.61 -5.58 20.18
C PRO A 111 -2.12 -6.56 19.10
N ALA A 112 -3.04 -7.24 18.41
CA ALA A 112 -2.69 -8.18 17.35
C ALA A 112 -2.05 -7.46 16.14
N LEU A 113 -2.55 -6.28 15.78
CA LEU A 113 -1.96 -5.44 14.73
C LEU A 113 -0.54 -5.00 15.08
N ARG A 114 -0.29 -4.63 16.35
CA ARG A 114 1.06 -4.28 16.82
C ARG A 114 2.01 -5.48 16.79
N ASP A 115 1.55 -6.64 17.24
CA ASP A 115 2.35 -7.87 17.22
C ASP A 115 2.74 -8.26 15.80
N LEU A 116 1.89 -7.98 14.81
CA LEU A 116 2.18 -8.18 13.38
C LEU A 116 3.15 -7.10 12.81
N GLY A 117 3.37 -6.00 13.53
CA GLY A 117 4.24 -4.90 13.10
C GLY A 117 3.55 -3.83 12.27
N VAL A 118 2.21 -3.76 12.28
CA VAL A 118 1.44 -2.77 11.53
C VAL A 118 1.70 -1.36 12.06
N SER A 119 2.10 -0.45 11.17
CA SER A 119 2.28 0.98 11.44
C SER A 119 1.19 1.86 10.81
N VAL A 120 0.40 1.31 9.86
CA VAL A 120 -0.72 1.99 9.20
C VAL A 120 -1.91 1.02 9.09
N LEU A 121 -3.07 1.37 9.66
CA LEU A 121 -4.30 0.60 9.47
C LEU A 121 -5.22 1.33 8.50
N HIS A 122 -5.39 0.77 7.31
CA HIS A 122 -6.37 1.19 6.31
C HIS A 122 -7.73 0.56 6.61
N VAL A 123 -8.66 1.39 7.07
CA VAL A 123 -10.06 1.00 7.24
C VAL A 123 -10.79 1.34 5.95
N GLN A 124 -11.29 0.32 5.27
CA GLN A 124 -11.91 0.48 3.97
C GLN A 124 -13.38 0.88 4.08
N SER A 125 -13.72 1.93 3.34
CA SER A 125 -15.02 2.55 3.16
C SER A 125 -15.82 2.73 4.48
N PRO A 126 -15.27 3.41 5.51
CA PRO A 126 -15.93 3.57 6.81
C PRO A 126 -17.07 4.60 6.81
N PHE A 127 -17.49 5.08 5.64
CA PHE A 127 -18.33 6.25 5.47
C PHE A 127 -19.70 5.90 4.88
N ALA A 128 -20.72 6.65 5.28
CA ALA A 128 -22.08 6.48 4.77
C ALA A 128 -22.17 6.87 3.29
N ARG A 129 -23.18 6.33 2.59
CA ARG A 129 -23.58 6.77 1.25
C ARG A 129 -24.72 7.77 1.32
N ARG A 130 -24.71 8.76 0.44
CA ARG A 130 -25.81 9.70 0.19
C ARG A 130 -26.88 9.04 -0.68
N GLU A 131 -28.05 9.68 -0.78
CA GLU A 131 -29.16 9.20 -1.61
C GLU A 131 -28.79 9.08 -3.10
N ASP A 132 -27.87 9.91 -3.58
CA ASP A 132 -27.34 9.89 -4.95
C ASP A 132 -26.24 8.83 -5.18
N GLY A 133 -25.92 8.03 -4.16
CA GLY A 133 -24.90 6.98 -4.21
C GLY A 133 -23.47 7.45 -3.93
N THR A 134 -23.22 8.76 -3.81
CA THR A 134 -21.89 9.29 -3.47
C THR A 134 -21.54 9.03 -2.01
N ILE A 135 -20.25 8.87 -1.71
CA ILE A 135 -19.77 8.68 -0.33
C ILE A 135 -19.80 10.02 0.41
N ASP A 136 -20.31 10.04 1.65
CA ASP A 136 -20.29 11.19 2.55
C ASP A 136 -19.16 11.08 3.57
N LEU A 137 -18.00 11.66 3.24
CA LEU A 137 -16.79 11.61 4.09
C LEU A 137 -16.98 12.24 5.48
N ARG A 138 -18.02 13.04 5.69
CA ARG A 138 -18.32 13.66 7.00
C ARG A 138 -19.16 12.79 7.92
N ARG A 139 -19.69 11.68 7.41
CA ARG A 139 -20.62 10.80 8.14
C ARG A 139 -20.11 9.36 8.10
N GLY A 140 -19.86 8.79 9.28
CA GLY A 140 -19.55 7.36 9.41
C GLY A 140 -20.71 6.48 8.97
N ASP A 141 -20.41 5.30 8.42
CA ASP A 141 -21.42 4.29 8.11
C ASP A 141 -22.16 3.88 9.40
N PRO A 142 -23.50 4.02 9.47
CA PRO A 142 -24.26 3.68 10.68
C PRO A 142 -24.08 2.24 11.17
N GLY A 143 -23.77 1.29 10.29
CA GLY A 143 -23.48 -0.09 10.64
C GLY A 143 -22.09 -0.30 11.25
N LEU A 144 -21.14 0.60 10.97
CA LEU A 144 -19.76 0.53 11.46
C LEU A 144 -19.50 1.44 12.68
N GLY A 145 -20.20 2.57 12.76
CA GLY A 145 -20.11 3.53 13.86
C GLY A 145 -20.17 4.99 13.39
N SER A 146 -20.33 5.92 14.34
CA SER A 146 -20.33 7.35 14.03
C SER A 146 -18.95 7.87 13.62
N ILE A 147 -18.91 9.08 13.05
CA ILE A 147 -17.65 9.77 12.77
C ILE A 147 -16.82 10.03 14.04
N ASP A 148 -17.47 10.16 15.20
CA ASP A 148 -16.78 10.27 16.49
C ASP A 148 -16.15 8.95 16.91
N ARG A 149 -16.77 7.80 16.58
CA ARG A 149 -16.15 6.49 16.79
C ARG A 149 -14.93 6.25 15.92
N LEU A 150 -14.93 6.77 14.69
CA LEU A 150 -13.73 6.79 13.85
C LEU A 150 -12.62 7.63 14.50
N SER A 151 -12.98 8.79 15.06
CA SER A 151 -12.05 9.64 15.81
C SER A 151 -11.49 8.97 17.07
N ASP A 152 -12.33 8.24 17.82
CA ASP A 152 -11.91 7.45 19.00
C ASP A 152 -10.92 6.34 18.59
N LEU A 153 -11.22 5.63 17.48
CA LEU A 153 -10.33 4.61 16.93
C LEU A 153 -8.98 5.23 16.53
N ALA A 154 -9.00 6.37 15.82
CA ALA A 154 -7.80 7.08 15.42
C ALA A 154 -6.91 7.44 16.63
N GLY A 155 -7.51 7.94 17.71
CA GLY A 155 -6.79 8.24 18.96
C GLY A 155 -6.13 7.00 19.58
N ARG A 156 -6.84 5.87 19.65
CA ARG A 156 -6.31 4.60 20.19
C ARG A 156 -5.19 4.02 19.35
N LEU A 157 -5.33 4.08 18.02
CA LEU A 157 -4.29 3.67 17.06
C LEU A 157 -3.04 4.54 17.22
N ARG A 158 -3.20 5.86 17.26
CA ARG A 158 -2.09 6.82 17.45
C ARG A 158 -1.30 6.55 18.73
N LEU A 159 -1.99 6.32 19.85
CA LEU A 159 -1.35 5.98 21.13
C LEU A 159 -0.56 4.65 21.08
N SER A 160 -0.87 3.81 20.10
CA SER A 160 -0.24 2.51 19.85
C SER A 160 0.84 2.56 18.76
N GLY A 161 1.10 3.74 18.17
CA GLY A 161 2.06 3.91 17.08
C GLY A 161 1.51 3.53 15.70
N ILE A 162 0.19 3.37 15.55
CA ILE A 162 -0.47 3.03 14.29
C ILE A 162 -1.19 4.26 13.74
N SER A 163 -0.96 4.56 12.46
CA SER A 163 -1.66 5.64 11.75
C SER A 163 -2.98 5.12 11.20
N LEU A 164 -4.08 5.86 11.38
CA LEU A 164 -5.35 5.53 10.71
C LEU A 164 -5.31 6.01 9.26
N ALA A 165 -5.58 5.10 8.33
CA ALA A 165 -5.75 5.38 6.92
C ALA A 165 -7.19 5.10 6.45
N VAL A 166 -7.64 5.86 5.45
CA VAL A 166 -8.94 5.66 4.78
C VAL A 166 -8.78 5.81 3.27
N ASP A 167 -9.61 5.09 2.51
CA ASP A 167 -9.79 5.30 1.09
C ASP A 167 -10.56 6.59 0.82
N VAL A 168 -10.14 7.30 -0.22
CA VAL A 168 -10.78 8.51 -0.71
C VAL A 168 -11.39 8.22 -2.08
N PRO A 169 -12.70 8.42 -2.25
CA PRO A 169 -13.35 8.22 -3.54
C PRO A 169 -12.87 9.28 -4.54
N ALA A 170 -12.82 8.91 -5.83
CA ALA A 170 -12.58 9.87 -6.89
C ALA A 170 -13.68 10.95 -6.90
N ARG A 171 -13.27 12.23 -6.98
CA ARG A 171 -14.17 13.38 -7.08
C ARG A 171 -13.56 14.48 -7.95
N ASP A 172 -14.39 15.14 -8.75
CA ASP A 172 -13.98 16.27 -9.58
C ASP A 172 -13.94 17.59 -8.80
N ASP A 173 -14.80 17.74 -7.78
CA ASP A 173 -14.82 18.89 -6.88
C ASP A 173 -13.64 18.82 -5.89
N LEU A 174 -12.52 19.40 -6.31
CA LEU A 174 -11.30 19.46 -5.52
C LEU A 174 -11.46 20.29 -4.24
N ALA A 175 -12.22 21.39 -4.28
CA ALA A 175 -12.36 22.28 -3.13
C ALA A 175 -13.18 21.61 -2.02
N GLY A 176 -14.31 20.99 -2.38
CA GLY A 176 -15.11 20.20 -1.45
C GLY A 176 -14.35 18.99 -0.91
N LEU A 177 -13.56 18.31 -1.77
CA LEU A 177 -12.72 17.20 -1.33
C LEU A 177 -11.65 17.66 -0.32
N VAL A 178 -10.93 18.74 -0.58
CA VAL A 178 -9.93 19.29 0.35
C VAL A 178 -10.56 19.63 1.71
N ASP A 179 -11.73 20.26 1.72
CA ASP A 179 -12.44 20.60 2.97
C ASP A 179 -12.83 19.34 3.75
N ASP A 180 -13.35 18.30 3.08
CA ASP A 180 -13.66 17.00 3.69
C ASP A 180 -12.43 16.31 4.28
N LEU A 181 -11.30 16.31 3.57
CA LEU A 181 -10.06 15.68 4.05
C LEU A 181 -9.45 16.45 5.22
N LEU A 182 -9.49 17.78 5.20
CA LEU A 182 -9.06 18.61 6.33
C LEU A 182 -9.95 18.38 7.57
N PHE A 183 -11.26 18.22 7.37
CA PHE A 183 -12.18 17.82 8.43
C PHE A 183 -11.78 16.46 9.04
N LEU A 184 -11.52 15.45 8.20
CA LEU A 184 -11.10 14.11 8.65
C LEU A 184 -9.73 14.11 9.34
N ALA A 185 -8.79 14.91 8.86
CA ALA A 185 -7.50 15.13 9.51
C ALA A 185 -7.70 15.72 10.91
N GLY A 186 -8.67 16.62 11.08
CA GLY A 186 -9.09 17.17 12.38
C GLY A 186 -9.75 16.13 13.31
N ARG A 187 -10.17 14.97 12.78
CA ARG A 187 -10.64 13.80 13.54
C ARG A 187 -9.55 12.74 13.75
N GLY A 188 -8.31 13.04 13.37
CA GLY A 188 -7.16 12.18 13.61
C GLY A 188 -6.90 11.13 12.53
N VAL A 189 -7.55 11.20 11.37
CA VAL A 189 -7.09 10.45 10.19
C VAL A 189 -5.72 10.98 9.77
N GLU A 190 -4.77 10.08 9.55
CA GLU A 190 -3.35 10.43 9.34
C GLU A 190 -2.84 10.05 7.94
N VAL A 191 -3.55 9.18 7.22
CA VAL A 191 -3.19 8.78 5.86
C VAL A 191 -4.44 8.74 4.97
N PHE A 192 -4.36 9.35 3.80
CA PHE A 192 -5.40 9.29 2.77
C PHE A 192 -4.89 8.54 1.55
N LEU A 193 -5.63 7.51 1.13
CA LEU A 193 -5.32 6.75 -0.08
C LEU A 193 -6.20 7.23 -1.23
N ILE A 194 -5.59 7.83 -2.24
CA ILE A 194 -6.28 8.45 -3.37
C ILE A 194 -5.92 7.68 -4.65
N PRO A 195 -6.89 7.27 -5.49
CA PRO A 195 -6.62 6.49 -6.69
C PRO A 195 -5.85 7.25 -7.78
N ASP A 196 -5.98 8.57 -7.81
CA ASP A 196 -5.43 9.44 -8.86
C ASP A 196 -4.22 10.24 -8.38
N ARG A 197 -3.08 10.11 -9.08
CA ARG A 197 -1.83 10.83 -8.76
C ARG A 197 -1.96 12.35 -8.96
N ASP A 198 -2.68 12.79 -9.98
CA ASP A 198 -2.85 14.23 -10.22
C ASP A 198 -3.60 14.91 -9.07
N THR A 199 -4.55 14.19 -8.48
CA THR A 199 -5.27 14.63 -7.27
C THR A 199 -4.36 14.62 -6.05
N VAL A 200 -3.54 13.59 -5.87
CA VAL A 200 -2.53 13.54 -4.79
C VAL A 200 -1.58 14.75 -4.86
N ASP A 201 -1.07 15.07 -6.05
CA ASP A 201 -0.12 16.16 -6.27
C ASP A 201 -0.68 17.54 -5.89
N VAL A 202 -2.01 17.71 -5.92
CA VAL A 202 -2.67 18.94 -5.45
C VAL A 202 -2.97 18.87 -3.96
N ILE A 203 -3.53 17.75 -3.48
CA ILE A 203 -4.04 17.62 -2.11
C ILE A 203 -2.90 17.54 -1.09
N ALA A 204 -1.84 16.77 -1.37
CA ALA A 204 -0.72 16.59 -0.45
C ALA A 204 -0.11 17.93 0.03
N PRO A 205 0.28 18.87 -0.85
CA PRO A 205 0.82 20.16 -0.39
C PRO A 205 -0.21 21.04 0.31
N VAL A 206 -1.50 20.97 -0.03
CA VAL A 206 -2.56 21.71 0.69
C VAL A 206 -2.74 21.18 2.12
N LEU A 207 -2.77 19.85 2.28
CA LEU A 207 -2.83 19.22 3.60
C LEU A 207 -1.57 19.46 4.41
N ALA A 208 -0.39 19.53 3.78
CA ALA A 208 0.85 19.92 4.46
C ALA A 208 0.78 21.33 5.08
N ILE A 209 -0.04 22.25 4.53
CA ILE A 209 -0.30 23.57 5.11
C ILE A 209 -1.23 23.48 6.33
N GLY A 210 -2.36 22.77 6.19
CA GLY A 210 -3.45 22.78 7.16
C GLY A 210 -3.37 21.71 8.27
N ALA A 211 -2.75 20.59 7.96
CA ALA A 211 -2.62 19.41 8.79
C ALA A 211 -1.25 18.75 8.54
N PRO A 212 -0.13 19.42 8.91
CA PRO A 212 1.21 18.88 8.69
C PRO A 212 1.35 17.49 9.31
N GLY A 213 2.06 16.60 8.62
CA GLY A 213 2.27 15.22 9.05
C GLY A 213 1.16 14.24 8.67
N VAL A 214 0.08 14.70 8.02
CA VAL A 214 -0.88 13.82 7.33
C VAL A 214 -0.30 13.43 5.98
N ASP A 215 -0.27 12.13 5.70
CA ASP A 215 0.23 11.58 4.45
C ASP A 215 -0.91 11.43 3.43
N VAL A 216 -0.64 11.78 2.18
CA VAL A 216 -1.57 11.58 1.06
C VAL A 216 -0.83 10.73 0.04
N LEU A 217 -1.26 9.49 -0.13
CA LEU A 217 -0.55 8.50 -0.91
C LEU A 217 -1.42 8.05 -2.09
N PRO A 218 -0.83 7.80 -3.26
CA PRO A 218 -1.49 7.07 -4.32
C PRO A 218 -1.88 5.67 -3.83
N ALA A 219 -3.11 5.27 -4.13
CA ALA A 219 -3.58 3.91 -3.91
C ALA A 219 -2.75 2.91 -4.75
N SER A 220 -2.95 1.61 -4.50
CA SER A 220 -2.24 0.56 -5.23
C SER A 220 -2.55 0.67 -6.73
N PRO A 221 -1.53 0.61 -7.63
CA PRO A 221 -1.77 0.51 -9.07
C PRO A 221 -2.31 -0.88 -9.50
N GLY A 222 -2.55 -1.77 -8.53
CA GLY A 222 -3.01 -3.14 -8.72
C GLY A 222 -1.86 -4.14 -8.86
N SER A 223 -2.20 -5.43 -8.73
CA SER A 223 -1.25 -6.55 -8.74
C SER A 223 -1.36 -7.44 -9.98
N ALA A 224 -2.07 -6.99 -11.03
CA ALA A 224 -2.25 -7.77 -12.26
C ALA A 224 -0.94 -8.27 -12.89
N PRO A 225 0.17 -7.50 -12.95
CA PRO A 225 1.44 -8.02 -13.47
C PRO A 225 1.99 -9.21 -12.68
N LEU A 226 1.79 -9.24 -11.36
CA LEU A 226 2.20 -10.36 -10.50
C LEU A 226 1.40 -11.62 -10.84
N TRP A 227 0.07 -11.50 -10.88
CA TRP A 227 -0.79 -12.64 -11.17
C TRP A 227 -0.67 -13.09 -12.63
N HIS A 228 -0.36 -12.20 -13.57
CA HIS A 228 0.02 -12.59 -14.92
C HIS A 228 1.29 -13.46 -14.87
N ALA A 229 2.37 -12.96 -14.27
CA ALA A 229 3.65 -13.66 -14.24
C ALA A 229 3.58 -15.04 -13.58
N LEU A 230 2.79 -15.18 -12.50
CA LEU A 230 2.55 -16.49 -11.87
C LEU A 230 1.78 -17.45 -12.79
N ALA A 231 0.80 -16.94 -13.54
CA ALA A 231 -0.04 -17.74 -14.44
C ALA A 231 0.74 -18.30 -15.63
N THR A 232 1.63 -17.49 -16.21
CA THR A 232 2.32 -17.79 -17.47
C THR A 232 3.76 -18.28 -17.28
N GLY A 233 4.36 -17.99 -16.12
CA GLY A 233 5.79 -18.19 -15.89
C GLY A 233 6.68 -17.15 -16.60
N ASP A 234 6.10 -16.14 -17.26
CA ASP A 234 6.82 -15.02 -17.88
C ASP A 234 6.91 -13.84 -16.90
N ALA A 235 8.14 -13.54 -16.43
CA ALA A 235 8.42 -12.45 -15.52
C ALA A 235 8.36 -11.06 -16.17
N THR A 236 8.33 -10.96 -17.50
CA THR A 236 8.51 -9.69 -18.22
C THR A 236 7.52 -8.59 -17.81
N PRO A 237 6.19 -8.85 -17.73
CA PRO A 237 5.24 -7.82 -17.32
C PRO A 237 5.48 -7.35 -15.88
N LEU A 238 5.84 -8.29 -14.99
CA LEU A 238 6.12 -8.01 -13.59
C LEU A 238 7.42 -7.22 -13.43
N GLN A 239 8.50 -7.61 -14.10
CA GLN A 239 9.79 -6.91 -14.10
C GLN A 239 9.60 -5.42 -14.44
N ARG A 240 8.88 -5.13 -15.54
CA ARG A 240 8.59 -3.74 -15.96
C ARG A 240 7.77 -2.98 -14.91
N ALA A 241 6.78 -3.64 -14.32
CA ALA A 241 5.92 -3.02 -13.31
C ALA A 241 6.70 -2.70 -12.02
N LEU A 242 7.65 -3.55 -11.63
CA LEU A 242 8.50 -3.33 -10.45
C LEU A 242 9.56 -2.26 -10.68
N GLU A 243 10.21 -2.24 -11.85
CA GLU A 243 11.18 -1.20 -12.21
C GLU A 243 10.53 0.19 -12.26
N ALA A 244 9.29 0.29 -12.73
CA ALA A 244 8.52 1.53 -12.74
C ALA A 244 8.17 2.05 -11.32
N ARG A 245 8.47 1.28 -10.27
CA ARG A 245 8.31 1.72 -8.87
C ARG A 245 9.51 2.51 -8.34
N ASP A 246 10.61 2.67 -9.07
CA ASP A 246 11.69 3.55 -8.64
C ASP A 246 11.17 4.97 -8.39
N GLY A 247 11.48 5.53 -7.22
CA GLY A 247 10.96 6.83 -6.76
C GLY A 247 9.50 6.80 -6.26
N SER A 248 8.79 5.68 -6.35
CA SER A 248 7.37 5.59 -6.01
C SER A 248 7.11 5.56 -4.50
N ILE A 249 6.03 6.23 -4.09
CA ILE A 249 5.47 6.22 -2.72
C ILE A 249 4.16 5.45 -2.63
N ASP A 250 3.71 4.86 -3.73
CA ASP A 250 2.41 4.19 -3.83
C ASP A 250 2.30 3.02 -2.86
N VAL A 251 1.06 2.69 -2.52
CA VAL A 251 0.78 1.41 -1.90
C VAL A 251 1.29 0.24 -2.77
N ALA A 252 1.95 -0.72 -2.14
CA ALA A 252 2.32 -2.01 -2.71
C ALA A 252 1.48 -3.09 -2.04
N ALA A 253 0.53 -3.68 -2.76
CA ALA A 253 -0.36 -4.72 -2.23
C ALA A 253 -0.40 -5.93 -3.17
N VAL A 254 -0.50 -7.13 -2.58
CA VAL A 254 -0.70 -8.38 -3.34
C VAL A 254 -2.15 -8.52 -3.77
N ARG A 255 -3.06 -8.21 -2.85
CA ARG A 255 -4.51 -8.14 -3.04
C ARG A 255 -5.08 -6.96 -2.28
N ASP A 256 -6.31 -6.62 -2.65
CA ASP A 256 -7.13 -5.57 -2.09
C ASP A 256 -8.60 -6.00 -2.22
N ALA A 257 -9.54 -5.11 -1.87
CA ALA A 257 -10.95 -5.41 -2.02
C ALA A 257 -11.40 -5.57 -3.48
N ASP A 258 -10.64 -5.13 -4.46
CA ASP A 258 -11.09 -5.07 -5.85
C ASP A 258 -10.62 -6.28 -6.64
N THR A 259 -11.17 -6.43 -7.84
CA THR A 259 -10.78 -7.48 -8.79
C THR A 259 -9.36 -7.26 -9.29
N VAL A 260 -8.64 -8.35 -9.56
CA VAL A 260 -7.43 -8.28 -10.38
C VAL A 260 -7.84 -8.08 -11.83
N VAL A 261 -7.67 -6.86 -12.34
CA VAL A 261 -8.08 -6.47 -13.70
C VAL A 261 -6.94 -6.72 -14.69
N TRP A 262 -7.23 -7.45 -15.76
CA TRP A 262 -6.23 -7.75 -16.80
C TRP A 262 -6.12 -6.60 -17.80
N ARG A 263 -4.89 -6.29 -18.22
CA ARG A 263 -4.63 -5.30 -19.29
C ARG A 263 -4.60 -5.93 -20.68
N THR A 264 -4.21 -7.19 -20.75
CA THR A 264 -4.12 -8.01 -21.98
C THR A 264 -4.55 -9.43 -21.66
N ASP A 265 -4.89 -10.21 -22.69
CA ASP A 265 -5.09 -11.67 -22.60
C ASP A 265 -6.12 -12.11 -21.53
N ALA A 266 -7.10 -11.24 -21.26
CA ALA A 266 -8.00 -11.36 -20.12
C ALA A 266 -8.73 -12.71 -20.04
N ALA A 267 -9.22 -13.23 -21.18
CA ALA A 267 -9.94 -14.49 -21.21
C ALA A 267 -9.05 -15.69 -20.84
N GLU A 268 -7.82 -15.75 -21.36
CA GLU A 268 -6.86 -16.82 -21.08
C GLU A 268 -6.36 -16.76 -19.63
N LEU A 269 -5.98 -15.56 -19.17
CA LEU A 269 -5.55 -15.34 -17.80
C LEU A 269 -6.66 -15.64 -16.79
N THR A 270 -7.88 -15.16 -17.01
CA THR A 270 -9.01 -15.51 -16.14
C THR A 270 -9.24 -17.02 -16.12
N ALA A 271 -9.23 -17.69 -17.27
CA ALA A 271 -9.40 -19.14 -17.33
C ALA A 271 -8.36 -19.88 -16.48
N ARG A 272 -7.09 -19.44 -16.47
CA ARG A 272 -6.02 -20.06 -15.66
C ARG A 272 -6.34 -20.11 -14.17
N TYR A 273 -7.10 -19.14 -13.66
CA TYR A 273 -7.50 -19.05 -12.26
C TYR A 273 -8.88 -19.66 -11.97
N THR A 274 -9.71 -19.89 -12.98
CA THR A 274 -11.12 -20.29 -12.81
C THR A 274 -11.45 -21.67 -13.38
N ASP A 275 -10.53 -22.32 -14.10
CA ASP A 275 -10.74 -23.59 -14.82
C ASP A 275 -10.95 -24.82 -13.92
N GLY A 276 -10.87 -24.68 -12.60
CA GLY A 276 -10.98 -25.78 -11.65
C GLY A 276 -9.70 -26.62 -11.51
N SER A 277 -8.60 -26.24 -12.17
CA SER A 277 -7.27 -26.86 -12.01
C SER A 277 -6.71 -26.64 -10.60
N SER A 278 -5.58 -27.25 -10.26
CA SER A 278 -4.95 -27.01 -8.96
C SER A 278 -4.37 -25.60 -8.83
N PHE A 279 -4.20 -24.85 -9.91
CA PHE A 279 -3.43 -23.61 -9.88
C PHE A 279 -4.12 -22.47 -9.10
N GLY A 280 -5.44 -22.34 -9.22
CA GLY A 280 -6.21 -21.29 -8.58
C GLY A 280 -7.68 -21.64 -8.39
N ARG A 281 -8.32 -20.93 -7.46
CA ARG A 281 -9.76 -21.00 -7.17
C ARG A 281 -10.40 -19.62 -7.30
N GLY A 282 -10.07 -18.89 -8.36
CA GLY A 282 -10.68 -17.58 -8.63
C GLY A 282 -12.13 -17.69 -9.11
N LEU A 283 -12.82 -16.55 -9.11
CA LEU A 283 -14.11 -16.36 -9.77
C LEU A 283 -13.97 -15.32 -10.90
N PRO A 284 -14.52 -15.59 -12.09
CA PRO A 284 -14.43 -14.64 -13.19
C PRO A 284 -15.25 -13.38 -12.88
N THR A 285 -14.73 -12.23 -13.29
CA THR A 285 -15.49 -10.97 -13.38
C THR A 285 -15.52 -10.48 -14.82
N ALA A 286 -16.11 -9.31 -15.07
CA ALA A 286 -16.18 -8.73 -16.41
C ALA A 286 -14.78 -8.57 -17.05
N ASP A 287 -13.81 -8.05 -16.29
CA ASP A 287 -12.49 -7.66 -16.81
C ASP A 287 -11.32 -8.39 -16.11
N GLY A 288 -11.61 -9.43 -15.33
CA GLY A 288 -10.60 -9.97 -14.44
C GLY A 288 -10.99 -11.21 -13.64
N VAL A 289 -10.31 -11.36 -12.50
CA VAL A 289 -10.55 -12.43 -11.53
C VAL A 289 -10.67 -11.88 -10.10
N ALA A 290 -11.67 -12.36 -9.39
CA ALA A 290 -11.86 -12.18 -7.96
C ALA A 290 -11.33 -13.42 -7.20
N GLY A 291 -10.74 -13.21 -6.03
CA GLY A 291 -10.18 -14.26 -5.19
C GLY A 291 -9.21 -13.73 -4.15
N THR A 292 -9.14 -14.44 -3.02
CA THR A 292 -8.14 -14.18 -1.98
C THR A 292 -6.74 -14.54 -2.50
N THR A 293 -5.69 -14.01 -1.88
CA THR A 293 -4.31 -14.34 -2.26
C THR A 293 -4.08 -15.86 -2.21
N ALA A 294 -4.51 -16.51 -1.13
CA ALA A 294 -4.31 -17.95 -0.95
C ALA A 294 -5.09 -18.79 -1.98
N SER A 295 -6.32 -18.40 -2.30
CA SER A 295 -7.14 -19.09 -3.30
C SER A 295 -6.60 -18.93 -4.72
N LEU A 296 -6.15 -17.72 -5.09
CA LEU A 296 -5.55 -17.48 -6.41
C LEU A 296 -4.18 -18.13 -6.54
N ALA A 297 -3.41 -18.23 -5.45
CA ALA A 297 -2.11 -18.89 -5.44
C ALA A 297 -2.20 -20.44 -5.51
N GLY A 298 -3.37 -21.04 -5.26
CA GLY A 298 -3.59 -22.48 -5.31
C GLY A 298 -3.59 -23.20 -3.95
N VAL A 299 -3.53 -22.46 -2.83
CA VAL A 299 -3.60 -23.04 -1.48
C VAL A 299 -4.94 -23.74 -1.25
N GLU A 300 -6.06 -23.10 -1.66
CA GLU A 300 -7.40 -23.69 -1.55
C GLU A 300 -7.54 -24.98 -2.39
N ALA A 301 -6.85 -25.04 -3.52
CA ALA A 301 -6.89 -26.18 -4.43
C ALA A 301 -5.92 -27.31 -4.05
N GLY A 302 -5.05 -27.10 -3.07
CA GLY A 302 -4.04 -28.07 -2.65
C GLY A 302 -2.82 -28.16 -3.59
N ASP A 303 -2.51 -27.10 -4.33
CA ASP A 303 -1.27 -27.03 -5.12
C ASP A 303 -0.04 -27.05 -4.20
N PRO A 304 0.94 -27.95 -4.41
CA PRO A 304 2.18 -27.97 -3.64
C PRO A 304 2.98 -26.65 -3.67
N LEU A 305 2.81 -25.83 -4.71
CA LEU A 305 3.46 -24.53 -4.86
C LEU A 305 2.62 -23.37 -4.28
N GLY A 306 1.40 -23.63 -3.79
CA GLY A 306 0.49 -22.57 -3.37
C GLY A 306 1.06 -21.69 -2.26
N GLU A 307 1.64 -22.30 -1.23
CA GLU A 307 2.28 -21.58 -0.12
C GLU A 307 3.51 -20.78 -0.60
N ALA A 308 4.31 -21.35 -1.51
CA ALA A 308 5.47 -20.68 -2.09
C ALA A 308 5.06 -19.43 -2.90
N ARG A 309 3.98 -19.51 -3.70
CA ARG A 309 3.44 -18.36 -4.43
C ARG A 309 2.94 -17.26 -3.50
N VAL A 310 2.29 -17.61 -2.38
CA VAL A 310 1.88 -16.63 -1.35
C VAL A 310 3.11 -15.92 -0.77
N ALA A 311 4.15 -16.66 -0.39
CA ALA A 311 5.37 -16.09 0.17
C ALA A 311 6.09 -15.19 -0.85
N LEU A 312 6.25 -15.64 -2.10
CA LEU A 312 6.88 -14.89 -3.17
C LEU A 312 6.12 -13.59 -3.51
N ALA A 313 4.79 -13.63 -3.56
CA ALA A 313 3.97 -12.45 -3.77
C ALA A 313 4.21 -11.37 -2.71
N HIS A 314 4.22 -11.77 -1.43
CA HIS A 314 4.48 -10.85 -0.33
C HIS A 314 5.94 -10.42 -0.25
N ALA A 315 6.89 -11.27 -0.67
CA ALA A 315 8.29 -10.89 -0.78
C ALA A 315 8.49 -9.74 -1.77
N PHE A 316 7.74 -9.70 -2.88
CA PHE A 316 7.77 -8.53 -3.77
C PHE A 316 7.20 -7.29 -3.09
N ALA A 317 5.99 -7.36 -2.55
CA ALA A 317 5.34 -6.22 -1.89
C ALA A 317 6.20 -5.63 -0.77
N LEU A 318 6.89 -6.48 0.00
CA LEU A 318 7.74 -6.09 1.14
C LEU A 318 9.16 -5.63 0.76
N SER A 319 9.57 -5.68 -0.51
CA SER A 319 10.94 -5.28 -0.91
C SER A 319 11.00 -4.20 -1.97
N VAL A 320 9.85 -3.77 -2.50
CA VAL A 320 9.74 -2.65 -3.44
C VAL A 320 9.57 -1.30 -2.71
N PRO A 321 9.85 -0.16 -3.36
CA PRO A 321 9.50 1.17 -2.88
C PRO A 321 8.00 1.35 -2.63
N GLY A 322 7.68 2.24 -1.70
CA GLY A 322 6.32 2.58 -1.29
C GLY A 322 5.86 1.92 0.00
N LEU A 323 4.58 2.08 0.34
CA LEU A 323 3.98 1.53 1.55
C LEU A 323 3.48 0.10 1.27
N PRO A 324 4.13 -0.97 1.76
CA PRO A 324 3.56 -2.31 1.68
C PRO A 324 2.27 -2.36 2.51
N VAL A 325 1.19 -2.85 1.92
CA VAL A 325 -0.11 -3.03 2.60
C VAL A 325 -0.57 -4.47 2.47
N LEU A 326 -0.71 -5.14 3.61
CA LEU A 326 -1.26 -6.48 3.72
C LEU A 326 -2.80 -6.42 3.73
N TRP A 327 -3.47 -7.27 2.94
CA TRP A 327 -4.90 -7.50 3.10
C TRP A 327 -5.13 -8.46 4.27
N LEU A 328 -5.72 -7.98 5.38
CA LEU A 328 -5.81 -8.77 6.61
C LEU A 328 -6.58 -10.08 6.37
N GLY A 329 -5.98 -11.19 6.79
CA GLY A 329 -6.39 -12.54 6.46
C GLY A 329 -5.36 -13.27 5.60
N ASP A 330 -4.62 -12.56 4.75
CA ASP A 330 -3.56 -13.14 3.91
C ASP A 330 -2.42 -13.72 4.76
N GLU A 331 -2.12 -13.16 5.93
CA GLU A 331 -1.09 -13.64 6.86
C GLU A 331 -1.42 -14.98 7.52
N VAL A 332 -2.64 -15.47 7.35
CA VAL A 332 -3.04 -16.84 7.74
C VAL A 332 -3.54 -17.64 6.54
N GLY A 333 -3.37 -17.11 5.33
CA GLY A 333 -3.86 -17.71 4.09
C GLY A 333 -5.37 -17.86 4.04
N GLN A 334 -6.12 -16.81 4.37
CA GLN A 334 -7.58 -16.78 4.23
C GLN A 334 -7.99 -17.27 2.84
N LEU A 335 -8.95 -18.19 2.79
CA LEU A 335 -9.51 -18.72 1.55
C LEU A 335 -10.75 -17.94 1.16
N ASN A 336 -11.22 -18.16 -0.07
CA ASN A 336 -12.45 -17.59 -0.56
C ASN A 336 -13.64 -17.89 0.35
N ASP A 337 -14.47 -16.88 0.56
CA ASP A 337 -15.75 -17.01 1.23
C ASP A 337 -16.82 -17.40 0.20
N PRO A 338 -17.41 -18.61 0.24
CA PRO A 338 -18.46 -18.98 -0.69
C PRO A 338 -19.83 -18.41 -0.30
N THR A 339 -19.99 -17.95 0.95
CA THR A 339 -21.30 -17.61 1.54
C THR A 339 -21.90 -16.31 1.01
N PHE A 340 -21.11 -15.47 0.33
CA PHE A 340 -21.63 -14.27 -0.33
C PHE A 340 -22.72 -14.58 -1.37
N ARG A 341 -22.73 -15.81 -1.92
CA ARG A 341 -23.76 -16.28 -2.86
C ARG A 341 -25.14 -16.40 -2.23
N ASP A 342 -25.20 -16.56 -0.91
CA ASP A 342 -26.44 -16.70 -0.15
C ASP A 342 -27.03 -15.33 0.21
N ASP A 343 -26.28 -14.24 0.02
CA ASP A 343 -26.68 -12.87 0.34
C ASP A 343 -27.25 -12.16 -0.91
N PRO A 344 -28.56 -11.83 -0.94
CA PRO A 344 -29.20 -11.19 -2.09
C PRO A 344 -28.56 -9.86 -2.51
N GLU A 345 -27.89 -9.15 -1.62
CA GLU A 345 -27.24 -7.86 -1.92
C GLU A 345 -25.83 -8.04 -2.49
N ARG A 346 -25.24 -9.23 -2.35
CA ARG A 346 -23.81 -9.48 -2.65
C ARG A 346 -23.57 -10.56 -3.69
N ARG A 347 -24.52 -11.48 -3.87
CA ARG A 347 -24.39 -12.67 -4.72
C ARG A 347 -24.03 -12.38 -6.18
N ASP A 348 -24.35 -11.18 -6.66
CA ASP A 348 -24.12 -10.76 -8.05
C ASP A 348 -22.77 -10.02 -8.24
N ASP A 349 -21.99 -9.79 -7.17
CA ASP A 349 -20.63 -9.24 -7.23
C ASP A 349 -19.60 -10.27 -6.72
N PRO A 350 -18.83 -10.91 -7.63
CA PRO A 350 -17.83 -11.91 -7.26
C PRO A 350 -16.74 -11.38 -6.32
N CYS A 351 -16.51 -10.07 -6.22
CA CYS A 351 -15.50 -9.52 -5.33
C CYS A 351 -15.77 -9.85 -3.86
N TRP A 352 -17.02 -10.13 -3.48
CA TRP A 352 -17.33 -10.55 -2.13
C TRP A 352 -16.71 -11.89 -1.72
N THR A 353 -16.25 -12.71 -2.67
CA THR A 353 -15.51 -13.95 -2.38
C THR A 353 -14.21 -13.69 -1.61
N HIS A 354 -13.58 -12.52 -1.79
CA HIS A 354 -12.33 -12.14 -1.12
C HIS A 354 -12.48 -11.02 -0.11
N ARG A 355 -13.73 -10.78 0.32
CA ARG A 355 -14.11 -9.84 1.38
C ARG A 355 -14.79 -10.59 2.54
N GLY A 356 -14.41 -11.85 2.73
CA GLY A 356 -14.99 -12.75 3.73
C GLY A 356 -14.71 -12.32 5.17
N GLN A 357 -15.45 -12.90 6.10
CA GLN A 357 -15.27 -12.69 7.53
C GLN A 357 -13.88 -13.16 8.01
N LYS A 358 -13.35 -12.54 9.08
CA LYS A 358 -12.09 -12.93 9.72
C LYS A 358 -12.06 -14.45 9.99
N PRO A 359 -11.10 -15.20 9.41
CA PRO A 359 -11.08 -16.67 9.46
C PRO A 359 -10.54 -17.18 10.80
N ARG A 360 -11.41 -17.20 11.82
CA ARG A 360 -11.04 -17.53 13.22
C ARG A 360 -10.26 -18.84 13.35
N ASP A 361 -10.67 -19.89 12.64
CA ASP A 361 -10.02 -21.20 12.70
C ASP A 361 -8.58 -21.14 12.17
N ARG A 362 -8.33 -20.37 11.10
CA ARG A 362 -6.98 -20.19 10.55
C ARG A 362 -6.10 -19.35 11.46
N TYR A 363 -6.65 -18.30 12.08
CA TYR A 363 -5.94 -17.55 13.12
C TYR A 363 -5.59 -18.43 14.33
N ALA A 364 -6.45 -19.36 14.73
CA ALA A 364 -6.15 -20.31 15.80
C ALA A 364 -4.98 -21.26 15.44
N GLN A 365 -4.83 -21.59 14.15
CA GLN A 365 -3.78 -22.45 13.61
C GLN A 365 -2.47 -21.71 13.26
N ARG A 366 -2.39 -20.39 13.41
CA ARG A 366 -1.24 -19.58 12.95
C ARG A 366 0.12 -19.94 13.56
N THR A 367 0.13 -20.69 14.66
CA THR A 367 1.36 -21.18 15.32
C THR A 367 1.62 -22.67 15.05
N ASP A 368 0.72 -23.36 14.36
CA ASP A 368 0.84 -24.77 14.02
C ASP A 368 1.51 -24.95 12.65
N ALA A 369 2.80 -25.31 12.67
CA ALA A 369 3.60 -25.55 11.47
C ALA A 369 3.12 -26.75 10.62
N ALA A 370 2.25 -27.61 11.15
CA ALA A 370 1.63 -28.69 10.39
C ALA A 370 0.53 -28.18 9.44
N THR A 371 -0.01 -26.98 9.67
CA THR A 371 -1.06 -26.37 8.85
C THR A 371 -0.52 -25.37 7.84
N SER A 372 -1.23 -25.16 6.73
CA SER A 372 -0.87 -24.11 5.77
C SER A 372 -0.97 -22.71 6.39
N ALA A 373 -1.93 -22.50 7.30
CA ALA A 373 -2.08 -21.23 8.02
C ALA A 373 -0.84 -20.89 8.84
N GLY A 374 -0.32 -21.84 9.63
CA GLY A 374 0.87 -21.61 10.44
C GLY A 374 2.15 -21.47 9.63
N ARG A 375 2.28 -22.18 8.50
CA ARG A 375 3.43 -22.01 7.60
C ARG A 375 3.43 -20.65 6.91
N ILE A 376 2.30 -20.23 6.32
CA ILE A 376 2.15 -18.91 5.71
C ILE A 376 2.39 -17.81 6.74
N HIS A 377 1.83 -17.93 7.95
CA HIS A 377 2.03 -16.94 9.01
C HIS A 377 3.48 -16.79 9.41
N ARG A 378 4.19 -17.91 9.61
CA ARG A 378 5.63 -17.90 9.91
C ARG A 378 6.41 -17.22 8.77
N ASP A 379 6.14 -17.57 7.52
CA ASP A 379 6.93 -17.07 6.39
C ASP A 379 6.70 -15.57 6.18
N LEU A 380 5.46 -15.08 6.29
CA LEU A 380 5.15 -13.64 6.19
C LEU A 380 5.71 -12.84 7.36
N THR A 381 5.57 -13.32 8.60
CA THR A 381 6.14 -12.63 9.77
C THR A 381 7.67 -12.61 9.73
N LYS A 382 8.31 -13.66 9.22
CA LYS A 382 9.76 -13.70 8.94
C LYS A 382 10.14 -12.62 7.92
N LEU A 383 9.42 -12.48 6.81
CA LEU A 383 9.69 -11.44 5.80
C LEU A 383 9.53 -10.01 6.35
N ILE A 384 8.49 -9.77 7.14
CA ILE A 384 8.27 -8.47 7.80
C ILE A 384 9.44 -8.15 8.75
N ALA A 385 9.84 -9.12 9.57
CA ALA A 385 10.96 -8.95 10.50
C ALA A 385 12.28 -8.67 9.76
N VAL A 386 12.57 -9.43 8.69
CA VAL A 386 13.76 -9.22 7.86
C VAL A 386 13.74 -7.83 7.21
N ARG A 387 12.58 -7.36 6.73
CA ARG A 387 12.45 -6.00 6.19
C ARG A 387 12.84 -4.96 7.24
N HIS A 388 12.30 -5.07 8.46
CA HIS A 388 12.59 -4.13 9.55
C HIS A 388 14.07 -4.05 9.95
N THR A 389 14.82 -5.14 9.75
CA THR A 389 16.26 -5.21 10.06
C THR A 389 17.16 -4.94 8.85
N THR A 390 16.61 -4.49 7.72
CA THR A 390 17.35 -4.31 6.46
C THR A 390 17.32 -2.84 6.04
N PRO A 391 18.37 -2.04 6.35
CA PRO A 391 18.43 -0.62 6.02
C PRO A 391 18.24 -0.30 4.53
N GLU A 392 18.67 -1.19 3.64
CA GLU A 392 18.56 -1.01 2.19
C GLU A 392 17.10 -0.92 1.69
N PHE A 393 16.13 -1.35 2.49
CA PHE A 393 14.72 -1.18 2.17
C PHE A 393 14.13 0.18 2.55
N ASP A 394 14.90 1.06 3.19
CA ASP A 394 14.52 2.47 3.33
C ASP A 394 14.54 3.19 1.98
N GLY A 395 13.80 4.30 1.92
CA GLY A 395 13.74 5.17 0.75
C GLY A 395 12.93 4.57 -0.41
N THR A 396 13.00 5.26 -1.53
CA THR A 396 12.19 4.94 -2.72
C THR A 396 13.02 4.45 -3.90
N HIS A 397 14.33 4.30 -3.73
CA HIS A 397 15.21 3.94 -4.83
C HIS A 397 15.20 2.43 -5.11
N LEU A 398 15.07 2.09 -6.39
CA LEU A 398 15.11 0.73 -6.91
C LEU A 398 15.84 0.74 -8.26
N VAL A 399 16.69 -0.26 -8.49
CA VAL A 399 17.41 -0.42 -9.76
C VAL A 399 17.08 -1.78 -10.36
N GLY A 400 16.65 -1.82 -11.62
CA GLY A 400 16.41 -3.07 -12.33
C GLY A 400 17.66 -3.96 -12.39
N PHE A 401 17.48 -5.28 -12.37
CA PHE A 401 18.57 -6.24 -12.53
C PHE A 401 18.18 -7.32 -13.53
N GLY A 402 18.76 -7.26 -14.72
CA GLY A 402 18.44 -8.19 -15.80
C GLY A 402 19.03 -9.58 -15.56
N VAL A 403 18.17 -10.58 -15.46
CA VAL A 403 18.56 -12.00 -15.42
C VAL A 403 18.27 -12.64 -16.78
N PRO A 404 19.20 -13.41 -17.39
CA PRO A 404 18.97 -14.09 -18.66
C PRO A 404 18.10 -15.35 -18.51
N ALA A 405 16.99 -15.25 -17.77
CA ALA A 405 15.99 -16.28 -17.56
C ALA A 405 14.60 -15.64 -17.56
N ALA A 406 13.74 -16.00 -18.52
CA ALA A 406 12.44 -15.36 -18.73
C ALA A 406 11.49 -15.46 -17.53
N SER A 407 11.70 -16.42 -16.64
CA SER A 407 10.90 -16.62 -15.43
C SER A 407 11.44 -15.92 -14.18
N VAL A 408 12.58 -15.24 -14.27
CA VAL A 408 13.23 -14.63 -13.11
C VAL A 408 13.08 -13.12 -13.15
N VAL A 409 12.50 -12.59 -12.07
CA VAL A 409 12.50 -11.16 -11.74
C VAL A 409 13.78 -10.85 -10.96
N GLY A 410 14.43 -9.73 -11.30
CA GLY A 410 15.61 -9.24 -10.60
C GLY A 410 15.57 -7.73 -10.39
N TYR A 411 15.84 -7.27 -9.18
CA TYR A 411 16.06 -5.84 -8.91
C TYR A 411 16.90 -5.64 -7.65
N GLN A 412 17.40 -4.43 -7.50
CA GLN A 412 18.30 -4.00 -6.44
C GLN A 412 17.64 -2.90 -5.60
N ARG A 413 17.87 -2.98 -4.30
CA ARG A 413 17.60 -1.92 -3.32
C ARG A 413 18.94 -1.44 -2.78
N PRO A 414 19.45 -0.29 -3.25
CA PRO A 414 20.76 0.20 -2.84
C PRO A 414 20.76 0.71 -1.40
N GLY A 415 21.80 0.37 -0.64
CA GLY A 415 22.18 1.01 0.62
C GLY A 415 23.46 1.83 0.47
N ASP A 416 24.05 2.23 1.59
CA ASP A 416 25.26 3.06 1.61
C ASP A 416 26.49 2.29 1.10
N ASP A 417 26.73 1.09 1.65
CA ASP A 417 27.89 0.25 1.31
C ASP A 417 27.51 -1.07 0.62
N THR A 418 26.27 -1.53 0.83
CA THR A 418 25.75 -2.81 0.33
C THR A 418 24.48 -2.62 -0.47
N VAL A 419 24.15 -3.63 -1.27
CA VAL A 419 22.90 -3.66 -2.03
C VAL A 419 22.11 -4.90 -1.63
N VAL A 420 20.80 -4.78 -1.51
CA VAL A 420 19.92 -5.96 -1.48
C VAL A 420 19.49 -6.28 -2.90
N LEU A 421 20.05 -7.37 -3.42
CA LEU A 421 19.65 -7.98 -4.68
C LEU A 421 18.48 -8.94 -4.43
N VAL A 422 17.32 -8.60 -4.97
CA VAL A 422 16.14 -9.45 -4.95
C VAL A 422 16.08 -10.26 -6.25
N LEU A 423 16.03 -11.58 -6.12
CA LEU A 423 15.86 -12.51 -7.23
C LEU A 423 14.67 -13.42 -6.94
N ALA A 424 13.75 -13.57 -7.87
CA ALA A 424 12.54 -14.37 -7.67
C ALA A 424 12.12 -15.08 -8.96
N ASN A 425 11.90 -16.38 -8.87
CA ASN A 425 11.46 -17.21 -9.98
C ASN A 425 9.95 -17.40 -9.92
N VAL A 426 9.22 -16.91 -10.93
CA VAL A 426 7.75 -17.02 -10.98
C VAL A 426 7.26 -18.34 -11.58
N ALA A 427 8.15 -19.13 -12.20
CA ALA A 427 7.79 -20.39 -12.84
C ALA A 427 7.65 -21.54 -11.84
N ALA A 428 6.95 -22.59 -12.27
CA ALA A 428 6.76 -23.83 -11.53
C ALA A 428 7.97 -24.79 -11.59
N GLU A 429 9.02 -24.42 -12.32
CA GLU A 429 10.27 -25.16 -12.42
C GLU A 429 11.43 -24.34 -11.85
N PRO A 430 12.48 -24.95 -11.28
CA PRO A 430 13.67 -24.24 -10.85
C PRO A 430 14.35 -23.46 -11.99
N ALA A 431 14.90 -22.30 -11.68
CA ALA A 431 15.60 -21.44 -12.64
C ALA A 431 17.03 -21.17 -12.17
N HIS A 432 18.01 -21.29 -13.07
CA HIS A 432 19.41 -21.02 -12.77
C HIS A 432 19.81 -19.61 -13.22
N VAL A 433 20.42 -18.86 -12.31
CA VAL A 433 21.04 -17.56 -12.53
C VAL A 433 22.53 -17.78 -12.79
N PRO A 434 23.03 -17.53 -14.02
CA PRO A 434 24.43 -17.80 -14.35
C PRO A 434 25.40 -16.92 -13.56
N ALA A 435 26.56 -17.48 -13.16
CA ALA A 435 27.65 -16.78 -12.48
C ALA A 435 28.02 -15.43 -13.11
N VAL A 436 28.11 -15.38 -14.45
CA VAL A 436 28.46 -14.15 -15.19
C VAL A 436 27.48 -13.01 -14.91
N THR A 437 26.20 -13.31 -14.65
CA THR A 437 25.17 -12.33 -14.27
C THR A 437 25.47 -11.69 -12.93
N LEU A 438 26.05 -12.46 -12.00
CA LEU A 438 26.35 -12.07 -10.63
C LEU A 438 27.80 -11.55 -10.45
N SER A 439 28.62 -11.61 -11.50
CA SER A 439 30.06 -11.29 -11.46
C SER A 439 30.41 -9.84 -11.09
N GLY A 440 29.43 -8.92 -11.09
CA GLY A 440 29.57 -7.56 -10.58
C GLY A 440 29.55 -7.44 -9.05
N PHE A 441 29.33 -8.55 -8.34
CA PHE A 441 29.30 -8.61 -6.88
C PHE A 441 30.42 -9.50 -6.33
N ALA A 442 30.77 -9.30 -5.06
CA ALA A 442 31.67 -10.17 -4.34
C ALA A 442 31.18 -11.64 -4.37
N PRO A 443 32.09 -12.64 -4.36
CA PRO A 443 31.73 -14.06 -4.47
C PRO A 443 30.75 -14.59 -3.42
N VAL A 444 30.63 -13.94 -2.26
CA VAL A 444 29.79 -14.36 -1.15
C VAL A 444 28.73 -13.30 -0.89
N ALA A 445 27.49 -13.75 -0.69
CA ALA A 445 26.35 -12.91 -0.32
C ALA A 445 25.70 -13.44 0.96
N LEU A 446 25.07 -12.56 1.74
CA LEU A 446 24.22 -12.97 2.85
C LEU A 446 22.77 -13.11 2.36
N ASP A 447 22.20 -14.31 2.45
CA ASP A 447 20.76 -14.49 2.32
C ASP A 447 20.07 -13.93 3.56
N LEU A 448 19.38 -12.81 3.41
CA LEU A 448 18.74 -12.10 4.51
C LEU A 448 17.56 -12.86 5.11
N VAL A 449 16.90 -13.69 4.31
CA VAL A 449 15.75 -14.47 4.77
C VAL A 449 16.27 -15.68 5.52
N GLU A 450 17.20 -16.44 4.94
CA GLU A 450 17.73 -17.63 5.62
C GLU A 450 18.76 -17.34 6.70
N GLY A 451 19.36 -16.14 6.71
CA GLY A 451 20.36 -15.72 7.70
C GLY A 451 21.69 -16.44 7.53
N VAL A 452 22.01 -16.89 6.31
CA VAL A 452 23.21 -17.67 5.99
C VAL A 452 23.99 -17.05 4.83
N GLU A 453 25.31 -17.17 4.87
CA GLU A 453 26.17 -16.81 3.75
C GLU A 453 26.11 -17.89 2.66
N ILE A 454 26.05 -17.45 1.40
CA ILE A 454 26.03 -18.32 0.23
C ILE A 454 27.06 -17.86 -0.80
N GLY A 455 27.69 -18.81 -1.50
CA GLY A 455 28.50 -18.52 -2.68
C GLY A 455 27.61 -18.20 -3.88
N ILE A 456 27.96 -17.17 -4.63
CA ILE A 456 27.27 -16.73 -5.86
C ILE A 456 28.20 -16.70 -7.08
N ASP A 457 29.49 -16.97 -6.89
CA ASP A 457 30.54 -17.02 -7.91
C ASP A 457 30.40 -18.18 -8.90
N GLU A 458 29.68 -19.25 -8.52
CA GLU A 458 29.31 -20.35 -9.42
C GLU A 458 27.90 -20.20 -10.01
N GLY A 459 27.21 -19.08 -9.72
CA GLY A 459 25.80 -18.88 -10.03
C GLY A 459 24.88 -19.45 -8.95
N LEU A 460 23.57 -19.26 -9.14
CA LEU A 460 22.58 -19.57 -8.11
C LEU A 460 21.32 -20.16 -8.73
N THR A 461 20.81 -21.26 -8.17
CA THR A 461 19.53 -21.85 -8.59
C THR A 461 18.42 -21.44 -7.65
N LEU A 462 17.39 -20.80 -8.20
CA LEU A 462 16.15 -20.46 -7.51
C LEU A 462 15.16 -21.63 -7.61
N PRO A 463 14.52 -22.05 -6.51
CA PRO A 463 13.44 -23.02 -6.55
C PRO A 463 12.25 -22.56 -7.40
N ALA A 464 11.37 -23.49 -7.76
CA ALA A 464 10.06 -23.19 -8.32
C ALA A 464 9.26 -22.26 -7.38
N CYS A 465 8.72 -21.17 -7.91
CA CYS A 465 8.03 -20.12 -7.14
C CYS A 465 8.86 -19.62 -5.92
N GLY A 466 10.20 -19.69 -5.99
CA GLY A 466 11.11 -19.34 -4.92
C GLY A 466 11.78 -17.98 -5.13
N PHE A 467 12.32 -17.40 -4.06
CA PHE A 467 13.02 -16.11 -4.10
C PHE A 467 14.20 -16.07 -3.13
N ARG A 468 15.04 -15.03 -3.29
CA ARG A 468 16.19 -14.70 -2.45
C ARG A 468 16.29 -13.20 -2.27
N TRP A 469 16.57 -12.76 -1.04
CA TRP A 469 16.99 -11.39 -0.75
C TRP A 469 18.45 -11.45 -0.32
N LEU A 470 19.34 -11.12 -1.25
CA LEU A 470 20.78 -11.25 -1.05
C LEU A 470 21.38 -9.89 -0.75
N ARG A 471 21.97 -9.72 0.44
CA ARG A 471 22.87 -8.59 0.67
C ARG A 471 24.20 -8.90 -0.01
N VAL A 472 24.50 -8.11 -1.03
CA VAL A 472 25.69 -8.23 -1.88
C VAL A 472 26.54 -6.97 -1.77
N SER A 473 27.84 -7.13 -1.99
CA SER A 473 28.80 -6.02 -2.09
C SER A 473 29.24 -5.87 -3.54
N PRO A 474 28.99 -4.73 -4.21
CA PRO A 474 29.50 -4.49 -5.56
C PRO A 474 31.04 -4.58 -5.61
N VAL A 475 31.59 -5.15 -6.69
CA VAL A 475 33.04 -5.12 -6.97
C VAL A 475 33.35 -3.81 -7.68
N VAL A 476 34.36 -3.09 -7.20
CA VAL A 476 34.84 -1.80 -7.76
C VAL A 476 35.60 -2.01 -9.05
#